data_AF-A0A522YRV4-F1
#
_entry.id   AF-A0A522YRV4-F1
#
_cell.length_a   1.000
_cell.length_b   1.000
_cell.length_c   1.000
_cell.angle_alpha   90.00
_cell.angle_beta   90.00
_cell.angle_gamma   90.00
#
_symmetry.space_group_name_H-M   'P 1'
#
loop_
_entity.id
_entity.type
_entity.pdbx_description
1 polymer ?
#
loop_
_entity_poly.entity_id
_entity_poly.type
_entity_poly.pdbx_seq_one_letter_code
_entity_poly.pdbx_strand_id
1 'polypeptide(L)'
;MRKALRAAPFLLSALTMTGCLYADVHWPRAYRSATPSDVKAAVSDPVVSGQACNTALIYLFAWGNAGYAAAVKAALKDSGDALLYDVRSDVKVKSYVFGLYSRSCTVVTGRVARP
;
A
#
# COMPACT_ATOMS: atom_id res chain seq x y z
N MET A 1 38.85 -26.16 -15.93
CA MET A 1 37.86 -25.44 -16.76
C MET A 1 36.49 -26.14 -16.90
N ARG A 2 36.39 -27.49 -16.87
CA ARG A 2 35.09 -28.21 -17.03
C ARG A 2 34.07 -28.03 -15.89
N LYS A 3 34.50 -27.67 -14.66
CA LYS A 3 33.58 -27.42 -13.52
C LYS A 3 32.78 -26.12 -13.69
N ALA A 4 33.36 -25.08 -14.29
CA ALA A 4 32.67 -23.81 -14.54
C ALA A 4 31.51 -23.97 -15.54
N LEU A 5 31.67 -24.85 -16.54
CA LEU A 5 30.65 -25.12 -17.56
C LEU A 5 29.43 -25.88 -17.01
N ARG A 6 29.59 -26.63 -15.90
CA ARG A 6 28.48 -27.34 -15.24
C ARG A 6 27.63 -26.47 -14.31
N ALA A 7 28.19 -25.35 -13.84
CA ALA A 7 27.46 -24.37 -13.03
C ALA A 7 26.69 -23.34 -13.88
N ALA A 8 26.99 -23.25 -15.17
CA ALA A 8 26.38 -22.31 -16.11
C ALA A 8 24.83 -22.33 -16.15
N PRO A 9 24.12 -23.47 -16.16
CA PRO A 9 22.65 -23.46 -16.18
C PRO A 9 22.02 -22.96 -14.88
N PHE A 10 22.65 -23.21 -13.72
CA PHE A 10 22.20 -22.69 -12.43
C PHE A 10 22.45 -21.18 -12.27
N LEU A 11 23.55 -20.67 -12.84
CA LEU A 11 23.80 -19.23 -12.88
C LEU A 11 22.82 -18.51 -13.83
N LEU A 12 22.50 -19.08 -14.98
CA LEU A 12 21.55 -18.49 -15.92
C LEU A 12 20.13 -18.44 -15.36
N SER A 13 19.68 -19.48 -14.65
CA SER A 13 18.36 -19.47 -14.00
C SER A 13 18.28 -18.51 -12.82
N ALA A 14 19.37 -18.35 -12.05
CA ALA A 14 19.44 -17.33 -11.00
C ALA A 14 19.37 -15.90 -11.59
N LEU A 15 19.92 -15.68 -12.79
CA LEU A 15 19.87 -14.40 -13.50
C LEU A 15 18.48 -14.09 -14.08
N THR A 16 17.71 -15.09 -14.55
CA THR A 16 16.34 -14.85 -15.03
C THR A 16 15.33 -14.61 -13.91
N MET A 17 15.64 -14.99 -12.67
CA MET A 17 14.84 -14.66 -11.47
C MET A 17 15.04 -13.20 -10.99
N THR A 18 15.83 -12.39 -11.69
CA THR A 18 16.04 -10.96 -11.35
C THR A 18 14.97 -10.03 -11.94
N GLY A 19 14.00 -10.57 -12.69
CA GLY A 19 12.92 -9.80 -13.30
C GLY A 19 11.57 -9.98 -12.60
N CYS A 20 10.75 -8.93 -12.59
CA CYS A 20 9.34 -9.05 -12.21
C CYS A 20 8.58 -9.72 -13.37
N LEU A 21 8.00 -10.90 -13.14
CA LEU A 21 7.19 -11.61 -14.13
C LEU A 21 5.83 -10.96 -14.32
N TYR A 22 5.28 -10.38 -13.25
CA TYR A 22 3.98 -9.71 -13.27
C TYR A 22 3.95 -8.60 -12.23
N ALA A 23 3.55 -7.41 -12.66
CA ALA A 23 3.31 -6.27 -11.79
C ALA A 23 2.02 -5.55 -12.20
N ASP A 24 1.06 -5.54 -11.29
CA ASP A 24 -0.11 -4.65 -11.34
C ASP A 24 -0.28 -3.97 -9.98
N VAL A 25 0.51 -2.92 -9.77
CA VAL A 25 0.55 -2.18 -8.51
C VAL A 25 0.05 -0.75 -8.73
N HIS A 26 -0.93 -0.35 -7.94
CA HIS A 26 -1.46 1.02 -7.97
C HIS A 26 -1.01 1.78 -6.71
N TRP A 27 -0.28 2.90 -6.91
CA TRP A 27 0.29 3.65 -5.79
C TRP A 27 0.21 5.18 -5.91
N PRO A 28 -0.96 5.77 -6.22
CA PRO A 28 -1.11 7.23 -6.26
C PRO A 28 -0.89 7.84 -4.87
N ARG A 29 -0.01 8.84 -4.81
CA ARG A 29 0.43 9.52 -3.59
C ARG A 29 -0.31 10.84 -3.33
N ALA A 30 -1.45 11.05 -3.96
CA ALA A 30 -2.26 12.24 -3.75
C ALA A 30 -3.62 11.90 -3.11
N TYR A 31 -3.94 12.60 -2.03
CA TYR A 31 -5.28 12.75 -1.49
C TYR A 31 -5.42 14.18 -0.95
N ARG A 32 -6.57 14.80 -1.17
CA ARG A 32 -6.89 16.12 -0.64
C ARG A 32 -7.88 15.93 0.50
N SER A 33 -7.44 16.18 1.72
CA SER A 33 -8.32 16.21 2.88
C SER A 33 -9.17 17.47 2.87
N ALA A 34 -10.37 17.39 3.44
CA ALA A 34 -11.15 18.57 3.75
C ALA A 34 -10.46 19.38 4.86
N THR A 35 -10.67 20.70 4.87
CA THR A 35 -10.29 21.55 6.00
C THR A 35 -11.35 21.46 7.10
N PRO A 36 -11.02 21.74 8.38
CA PRO A 36 -12.01 21.77 9.46
C PRO A 36 -13.19 22.73 9.18
N SER A 37 -12.96 23.82 8.45
CA SER A 37 -14.00 24.76 8.01
C SER A 37 -14.93 24.18 6.94
N ASP A 38 -14.44 23.30 6.07
CA ASP A 38 -15.26 22.71 4.99
C ASP A 38 -16.30 21.72 5.53
N VAL A 39 -16.08 21.18 6.74
CA VAL A 39 -16.89 20.10 7.34
C VAL A 39 -17.53 20.48 8.67
N LYS A 40 -17.52 21.77 9.03
CA LYS A 40 -18.04 22.28 10.32
C LYS A 40 -17.54 21.42 11.50
N ALA A 41 -16.23 21.17 11.54
CA ALA A 41 -15.61 20.20 12.44
C ALA A 41 -16.01 20.41 13.91
N ALA A 42 -16.33 19.31 14.59
CA ALA A 42 -16.58 19.29 16.02
C ALA A 42 -15.46 18.53 16.75
N VAL A 43 -15.17 18.93 17.98
CA VAL A 43 -14.14 18.26 18.81
C VAL A 43 -14.50 16.78 19.05
N SER A 44 -15.80 16.47 19.07
CA SER A 44 -16.38 15.13 19.25
C SER A 44 -16.36 14.23 18.01
N ASP A 45 -15.85 14.71 16.87
CA ASP A 45 -15.84 13.92 15.64
C ASP A 45 -15.00 12.65 15.79
N PRO A 46 -15.50 11.49 15.36
CA PRO A 46 -14.81 10.22 15.53
C PRO A 46 -13.56 10.15 14.66
N VAL A 47 -12.51 9.53 15.21
CA VAL A 47 -11.29 9.20 14.47
C VAL A 47 -11.45 7.82 13.84
N VAL A 48 -11.22 7.74 12.54
CA VAL A 48 -11.23 6.46 11.80
C VAL A 48 -9.89 6.22 11.14
N SER A 49 -9.61 4.95 10.85
CA SER A 49 -8.40 4.55 10.15
C SER A 49 -8.72 3.52 9.08
N GLY A 50 -8.04 3.61 7.96
CA GLY A 50 -8.13 2.68 6.85
C GLY A 50 -6.74 2.35 6.30
N GLN A 51 -6.64 1.20 5.65
CA GLN A 51 -5.40 0.77 5.03
C GLN A 51 -5.65 0.12 3.67
N ALA A 52 -4.69 0.31 2.77
CA ALA A 52 -4.68 -0.32 1.46
C ALA A 52 -3.25 -0.77 1.13
N CYS A 53 -3.07 -1.92 0.49
CA CYS A 53 -1.77 -2.59 0.39
C CYS A 53 -1.45 -3.08 -1.02
N ASN A 54 -0.15 -3.03 -1.31
CA ASN A 54 0.49 -3.80 -2.36
C ASN A 54 1.14 -5.03 -1.72
N THR A 55 1.11 -6.15 -2.44
CA THR A 55 1.71 -7.42 -2.05
C THR A 55 2.75 -7.79 -3.09
N ALA A 56 3.89 -8.32 -2.63
CA ALA A 56 4.87 -8.94 -3.51
C ALA A 56 5.19 -10.35 -3.02
N LEU A 57 5.36 -11.27 -3.98
CA LEU A 57 5.61 -12.68 -3.76
C LEU A 57 6.82 -13.13 -4.58
N ILE A 58 7.74 -13.81 -3.89
CA ILE A 58 8.97 -14.43 -4.37
C ILE A 58 9.83 -13.52 -5.26
N TYR A 59 9.71 -12.20 -5.08
CA TYR A 59 10.32 -11.15 -5.91
C TYR A 59 9.86 -11.10 -7.39
N LEU A 60 9.00 -12.02 -7.82
CA LEU A 60 8.57 -12.14 -9.21
C LEU A 60 7.17 -11.58 -9.48
N PHE A 61 6.29 -11.60 -8.48
CA PHE A 61 4.90 -11.18 -8.63
C PHE A 61 4.60 -10.02 -7.69
N ALA A 62 4.02 -8.95 -8.21
CA ALA A 62 3.53 -7.83 -7.41
C ALA A 62 2.13 -7.44 -7.83
N TRP A 63 1.23 -7.25 -6.86
CA TRP A 63 -0.13 -6.81 -7.13
C TRP A 63 -0.75 -6.03 -5.97
N GLY A 64 -1.75 -5.21 -6.29
CA GLY A 64 -2.61 -4.58 -5.31
C GLY A 64 -2.74 -3.07 -5.51
N ASN A 65 -3.35 -2.44 -4.51
CA ASN A 65 -3.56 -1.00 -4.51
C ASN A 65 -3.24 -0.46 -3.11
N ALA A 66 -2.12 0.23 -2.99
CA ALA A 66 -1.72 0.96 -1.80
C ALA A 66 -1.91 2.48 -1.96
N GLY A 67 -2.73 2.92 -2.91
CA GLY A 67 -3.05 4.33 -3.12
C GLY A 67 -3.80 4.94 -1.93
N TYR A 68 -3.61 6.25 -1.71
CA TYR A 68 -4.33 6.95 -0.64
C TYR A 68 -5.85 6.89 -0.82
N ALA A 69 -6.36 6.97 -2.05
CA ALA A 69 -7.79 6.86 -2.32
C ALA A 69 -8.38 5.51 -1.84
N ALA A 70 -7.65 4.42 -2.03
CA ALA A 70 -8.07 3.10 -1.54
C ALA A 70 -8.03 3.04 -0.01
N ALA A 71 -7.00 3.61 0.63
CA ALA A 71 -6.90 3.66 2.09
C ALA A 71 -8.01 4.54 2.70
N VAL A 72 -8.34 5.67 2.09
CA VAL A 72 -9.45 6.56 2.48
C VAL A 72 -10.80 5.86 2.31
N LYS A 73 -11.02 5.19 1.17
CA LYS A 73 -12.23 4.38 0.96
C LYS A 73 -12.37 3.29 2.03
N ALA A 74 -11.27 2.65 2.41
CA ALA A 74 -11.28 1.67 3.49
C ALA A 74 -11.58 2.31 4.86
N ALA A 75 -11.12 3.54 5.10
CA ALA A 75 -11.36 4.29 6.33
C ALA A 75 -12.83 4.74 6.46
N LEU A 76 -13.45 5.14 5.35
CA LEU A 76 -14.82 5.66 5.28
C LEU A 76 -15.89 4.59 4.98
N LYS A 77 -15.53 3.31 4.96
CA LYS A 77 -16.42 2.21 4.55
C LYS A 77 -17.75 2.17 5.31
N ASP A 78 -17.75 2.62 6.57
CA ASP A 78 -18.91 2.63 7.47
C ASP A 78 -19.46 4.06 7.69
N SER A 79 -18.97 5.06 6.94
CA SER A 79 -19.22 6.48 7.19
C SER A 79 -20.07 7.18 6.11
N GLY A 80 -20.52 6.46 5.08
CA GLY A 80 -21.36 7.01 4.00
C GLY A 80 -20.68 8.17 3.28
N ASP A 81 -21.38 9.29 3.13
CA ASP A 81 -20.90 10.50 2.43
C ASP A 81 -20.00 11.41 3.30
N ALA A 82 -19.51 10.91 4.42
CA ALA A 82 -18.64 11.68 5.29
C ALA A 82 -17.25 11.88 4.67
N LEU A 83 -16.57 12.94 5.10
CA LEU A 83 -15.25 13.34 4.63
C LEU A 83 -14.22 13.20 5.74
N LEU A 84 -12.99 12.85 5.34
CA LEU A 84 -11.86 12.90 6.24
C LEU A 84 -11.25 14.32 6.26
N TYR A 85 -11.02 14.80 7.48
CA TYR A 85 -10.24 16.00 7.75
C TYR A 85 -9.16 15.69 8.81
N ASP A 86 -8.17 16.57 8.93
CA ASP A 86 -7.02 16.39 9.82
C ASP A 86 -6.34 15.02 9.59
N VAL A 87 -5.98 14.78 8.32
CA VAL A 87 -5.56 13.47 7.85
C VAL A 87 -4.07 13.26 8.04
N ARG A 88 -3.74 12.24 8.83
CA ARG A 88 -2.40 11.68 8.94
C ARG A 88 -2.26 10.47 8.03
N SER A 89 -1.11 10.37 7.39
CA SER A 89 -0.80 9.28 6.48
C SER A 89 0.54 8.64 6.85
N ASP A 90 0.57 7.32 6.96
CA ASP A 90 1.75 6.53 7.31
C ASP A 90 1.92 5.38 6.29
N VAL A 91 3.13 4.82 6.19
CA VAL A 91 3.42 3.63 5.36
C VAL A 91 3.97 2.52 6.26
N LYS A 92 3.38 1.33 6.19
CA LYS A 92 3.82 0.14 6.91
C LYS A 92 4.31 -0.92 5.93
N VAL A 93 5.56 -1.35 6.12
CA VAL A 93 6.15 -2.44 5.33
C VAL A 93 6.35 -3.64 6.24
N LYS A 94 5.85 -4.80 5.80
CA LYS A 94 6.08 -6.10 6.46
C LYS A 94 6.72 -7.04 5.46
N SER A 95 7.84 -7.63 5.84
CA SER A 95 8.57 -8.61 5.03
C SER A 95 8.73 -9.90 5.81
N TYR A 96 8.51 -11.01 5.14
CA TYR A 96 8.53 -12.36 5.69
C TYR A 96 9.48 -13.22 4.86
N VAL A 97 10.17 -14.14 5.53
CA VAL A 97 11.08 -15.12 4.90
C VAL A 97 12.06 -14.44 3.93
N PHE A 98 12.92 -13.58 4.46
CA PHE A 98 13.90 -12.77 3.70
C PHE A 98 13.29 -11.86 2.60
N GLY A 99 11.97 -11.68 2.56
CA GLY A 99 11.29 -10.87 1.54
C GLY A 99 10.62 -11.70 0.45
N LEU A 100 10.63 -13.04 0.52
CA LEU A 100 9.84 -13.91 -0.36
C LEU A 100 8.34 -13.61 -0.26
N TYR A 101 7.88 -13.02 0.83
CA TYR A 101 6.57 -12.41 0.88
C TYR A 101 6.70 -11.04 1.55
N SER A 102 6.19 -10.00 0.89
CA SER A 102 6.15 -8.67 1.48
C SER A 102 4.84 -7.96 1.21
N ARG A 103 4.46 -7.09 2.14
CA ARG A 103 3.31 -6.19 2.03
C ARG A 103 3.73 -4.77 2.36
N SER A 104 3.42 -3.85 1.46
CA SER A 104 3.56 -2.41 1.68
C SER A 104 2.17 -1.80 1.73
N CYS A 105 1.80 -1.24 2.88
CA CYS A 105 0.47 -0.71 3.13
C CYS A 105 0.54 0.78 3.42
N THR A 106 -0.29 1.55 2.73
CA THR A 106 -0.59 2.93 3.09
C THR A 106 -1.70 2.91 4.13
N VAL A 107 -1.45 3.56 5.26
CA VAL A 107 -2.41 3.72 6.35
C VAL A 107 -2.80 5.18 6.40
N VAL A 108 -4.10 5.44 6.46
CA VAL A 108 -4.66 6.78 6.61
C VAL A 108 -5.48 6.80 7.88
N THR A 109 -5.26 7.81 8.69
CA THR A 109 -6.01 8.06 9.92
C THR A 109 -6.44 9.50 9.93
N GLY A 110 -7.71 9.77 10.25
CA GLY A 110 -8.22 11.14 10.29
C GLY A 110 -9.55 11.19 11.03
N ARG A 111 -10.04 12.41 11.25
CA ARG A 111 -11.36 12.65 11.81
C ARG A 111 -12.40 12.62 10.70
N VAL A 112 -13.60 12.12 11.02
CA VAL A 112 -14.72 12.03 10.08
C VAL A 112 -15.78 13.05 10.44
N ALA A 113 -16.16 13.88 9.48
CA ALA A 113 -17.26 14.81 9.61
C ALA A 113 -18.08 14.88 8.33
N ARG A 114 -19.28 15.47 8.42
CA ARG A 114 -20.15 15.71 7.28
C ARG A 114 -20.11 17.21 6.91
N PRO A 115 -20.13 17.56 5.62
CA PRO A 115 -20.17 18.97 5.18
C PRO A 115 -21.40 19.75 5.70
#